data_AF-A0A7C3RGX6-F1
#
_entry.id   AF-A0A7C3RGX6-F1
#
_cell.length_a   1.000
_cell.length_b   1.000
_cell.length_c   1.000
_cell.angle_alpha   90.00
_cell.angle_beta   90.00
_cell.angle_gamma   90.00
#
_symmetry.space_group_name_H-M   'P 1'
#
loop_
_entity.id
_entity.type
_entity.pdbx_description
1 polymer ?
#
loop_
_entity_poly.entity_id
_entity_poly.type
_entity_poly.pdbx_seq_one_letter_code
_entity_poly.pdbx_strand_id
1 'polypeptide(L)'
;MTDLEIINAHVHFEYIPLIKETKEFFRELNITGLNIVSPARLDRVNSNPQAICFKAIYPDSVYISGGLDYSDIDGKTDREIEKILGDQVIRLKEIGFDGIKILETKPNFAKRMPFPIDSPVYNSFFANIETLQMPIFWHVADPEEFWD
;
A
#
# COMPACT_ATOMS: atom_id res chain seq x y z
N MET A 1 -17.51 -12.14 -27.96
CA MET A 1 -16.35 -11.69 -27.19
C MET A 1 -16.64 -12.06 -25.75
N THR A 2 -15.78 -12.81 -25.10
CA THR A 2 -15.87 -13.05 -23.65
C THR A 2 -15.71 -11.72 -22.94
N ASP A 3 -16.65 -11.36 -22.07
CA ASP A 3 -16.52 -10.22 -21.17
C ASP A 3 -15.26 -10.42 -20.32
N LEU A 4 -14.18 -9.73 -20.69
CA LEU A 4 -12.92 -9.75 -19.96
C LEU A 4 -13.09 -8.89 -18.71
N GLU A 5 -12.82 -9.48 -17.55
CA GLU A 5 -12.75 -8.74 -16.30
C GLU A 5 -11.50 -7.84 -16.32
N ILE A 6 -11.69 -6.53 -16.18
CA ILE A 6 -10.60 -5.56 -16.17
C ILE A 6 -10.44 -5.02 -14.74
N ILE A 7 -9.25 -5.21 -14.19
CA ILE A 7 -8.88 -4.71 -12.87
C ILE A 7 -7.88 -3.58 -13.03
N ASN A 8 -8.18 -2.40 -12.47
CA ASN A 8 -7.17 -1.37 -12.30
C ASN A 8 -6.37 -1.64 -11.02
N ALA A 9 -5.12 -2.07 -11.20
CA ALA A 9 -4.25 -2.51 -10.11
C ALA A 9 -3.63 -1.35 -9.29
N HIS A 10 -3.78 -0.09 -9.71
CA HIS A 10 -3.14 1.06 -9.07
C HIS A 10 -4.08 2.26 -8.98
N VAL A 11 -4.88 2.31 -7.92
CA VAL A 11 -5.73 3.46 -7.62
C VAL A 11 -5.35 4.06 -6.27
N HIS A 12 -4.98 5.33 -6.27
CA HIS A 12 -4.86 6.10 -5.03
C HIS A 12 -6.22 6.70 -4.66
N PHE A 13 -6.58 6.61 -3.38
CA PHE A 13 -7.85 7.10 -2.89
C PHE A 13 -7.71 7.64 -1.46
N GLU A 14 -8.14 8.88 -1.23
CA GLU A 14 -8.02 9.55 0.08
C GLU A 14 -9.35 10.15 0.61
N TYR A 15 -10.44 10.15 -0.17
CA TYR A 15 -11.68 10.88 0.14
C TYR A 15 -12.91 9.99 0.26
N ILE A 16 -13.17 9.45 1.46
CA ILE A 16 -14.29 8.52 1.76
C ILE A 16 -15.65 8.92 1.16
N PRO A 17 -16.10 10.19 1.17
CA PRO A 17 -17.38 10.56 0.57
C PRO A 17 -17.51 10.23 -0.93
N LEU A 18 -16.39 10.09 -1.65
CA LEU A 18 -16.35 9.82 -3.09
C LEU A 18 -16.22 8.33 -3.44
N ILE A 19 -16.31 7.40 -2.47
CA ILE A 19 -16.14 5.96 -2.73
C ILE A 19 -17.11 5.47 -3.81
N LYS A 20 -18.40 5.82 -3.69
CA LYS A 20 -19.44 5.40 -4.63
C LYS A 20 -19.22 5.98 -6.02
N GLU A 21 -19.03 7.29 -6.09
CA GLU A 21 -18.76 8.00 -7.36
C GLU A 21 -17.52 7.44 -8.07
N THR A 22 -16.44 7.19 -7.32
CA THR A 22 -15.21 6.58 -7.86
C THR A 22 -15.48 5.19 -8.42
N LYS A 23 -16.23 4.34 -7.69
CA LYS A 23 -16.57 2.99 -8.17
C LYS A 23 -17.45 3.03 -9.42
N GLU A 24 -18.40 3.96 -9.47
CA GLU A 24 -19.31 4.14 -10.61
C GLU A 24 -18.57 4.61 -11.85
N PHE A 25 -17.67 5.59 -11.70
CA PHE A 25 -16.80 6.06 -12.77
C PHE A 25 -16.01 4.92 -13.43
N PHE A 26 -15.33 4.08 -12.64
CA PHE A 26 -14.58 2.96 -13.20
C PHE A 26 -15.48 1.90 -13.84
N ARG A 27 -16.68 1.67 -13.27
CA ARG A 27 -17.66 0.74 -13.86
C ARG A 27 -18.13 1.21 -15.24
N GLU A 28 -18.34 2.51 -15.45
CA GLU A 28 -18.71 3.07 -16.76
C GLU A 28 -17.62 2.87 -17.82
N LEU A 29 -16.37 2.71 -17.39
CA LEU A 29 -15.22 2.38 -18.24
C LEU A 29 -15.02 0.86 -18.43
N ASN A 30 -15.95 0.03 -17.98
CA ASN A 30 -15.83 -1.44 -17.93
C ASN A 30 -14.64 -1.94 -17.09
N ILE A 31 -14.19 -1.15 -16.11
CA ILE A 31 -13.21 -1.57 -15.11
C ILE A 31 -13.99 -2.08 -13.90
N THR A 32 -14.04 -3.40 -13.78
CA THR A 32 -14.90 -4.11 -12.84
C THR A 32 -14.25 -4.26 -11.47
N GLY A 33 -12.93 -4.41 -11.42
CA GLY A 33 -12.15 -4.51 -10.17
C GLY A 33 -11.18 -3.36 -9.96
N LEU A 34 -10.90 -3.02 -8.69
CA LEU A 34 -9.92 -2.00 -8.30
C LEU A 34 -8.99 -2.54 -7.23
N ASN A 35 -7.70 -2.22 -7.31
CA ASN A 35 -6.78 -2.33 -6.18
C ASN A 35 -6.47 -0.92 -5.65
N ILE A 36 -6.92 -0.63 -4.44
CA ILE A 36 -6.61 0.63 -3.76
C ILE A 36 -5.26 0.49 -3.10
N VAL A 37 -4.30 1.31 -3.54
CA VAL A 37 -2.93 1.29 -3.02
C VAL A 37 -2.71 2.44 -2.04
N SER A 38 -2.20 2.11 -0.86
CA SER A 38 -1.83 3.09 0.15
C SER A 38 -0.32 3.19 0.27
N PRO A 39 0.32 4.27 -0.17
CA PRO A 39 1.75 4.44 0.03
C PRO A 39 2.06 4.85 1.46
N ALA A 40 3.26 4.53 1.94
CA ALA A 40 3.77 5.11 3.17
C ALA A 40 3.76 6.66 3.12
N ARG A 41 3.59 7.27 4.29
CA ARG A 41 3.60 8.73 4.49
C ARG A 41 4.43 9.05 5.72
N LEU A 42 5.36 10.00 5.59
CA LEU A 42 6.19 10.48 6.70
C LEU A 42 5.65 11.78 7.32
N ASP A 43 4.76 12.46 6.59
CA ASP A 43 4.20 13.77 6.93
C ASP A 43 2.78 13.70 7.53
N ARG A 44 2.12 12.54 7.42
CA ARG A 44 0.75 12.31 7.86
C ARG A 44 0.43 10.83 7.96
N VAL A 45 -0.74 10.50 8.49
CA VAL A 45 -1.31 9.15 8.40
C VAL A 45 -1.51 8.77 6.93
N ASN A 46 -1.10 7.56 6.54
CA ASN A 46 -1.30 7.04 5.20
C ASN A 46 -2.79 6.74 4.90
N SER A 47 -3.09 6.33 3.67
CA SER A 47 -4.46 6.06 3.23
C SER A 47 -4.99 4.64 3.54
N ASN A 48 -4.35 3.90 4.46
CA ASN A 48 -4.79 2.57 4.85
C ASN A 48 -6.27 2.56 5.34
N PRO A 49 -6.72 3.51 6.20
CA PRO A 49 -8.12 3.55 6.64
C PRO A 49 -9.11 3.72 5.48
N GLN A 50 -8.79 4.57 4.50
CA GLN A 50 -9.64 4.83 3.34
C GLN A 50 -9.72 3.59 2.44
N ALA A 51 -8.62 2.87 2.27
CA ALA A 51 -8.62 1.60 1.52
C ALA A 51 -9.54 0.57 2.19
N ILE A 52 -9.44 0.40 3.52
CA ILE A 52 -10.34 -0.48 4.28
C ILE A 52 -11.81 -0.07 4.10
N CYS A 53 -12.13 1.22 4.21
CA CYS A 53 -13.49 1.72 3.98
C CYS A 53 -14.00 1.39 2.56
N PHE A 54 -13.15 1.54 1.54
CA PHE A 54 -13.52 1.23 0.16
C PHE A 54 -13.83 -0.27 0.01
N LYS A 55 -12.95 -1.14 0.51
CA LYS A 55 -13.16 -2.59 0.46
C LYS A 55 -14.38 -3.04 1.26
N ALA A 56 -14.64 -2.44 2.41
CA ALA A 56 -15.82 -2.76 3.22
C ALA A 56 -17.13 -2.49 2.49
N ILE A 57 -17.16 -1.50 1.58
CA ILE A 57 -18.36 -1.16 0.78
C ILE A 57 -18.47 -2.08 -0.46
N TYR A 58 -17.35 -2.50 -1.04
CA TYR A 58 -17.31 -3.28 -2.28
C TYR A 58 -16.37 -4.51 -2.19
N PRO A 59 -16.59 -5.45 -1.25
CA PRO A 59 -15.62 -6.50 -0.93
C PRO A 59 -15.33 -7.47 -2.08
N ASP A 60 -16.29 -7.66 -3.00
CA ASP A 60 -16.17 -8.61 -4.11
C ASP A 60 -15.42 -8.04 -5.33
N SER A 61 -15.15 -6.73 -5.35
CA SER A 61 -14.55 -6.05 -6.52
C SER A 61 -13.47 -5.04 -6.15
N VAL A 62 -13.08 -4.98 -4.87
CA VAL A 62 -12.05 -4.07 -4.38
C VAL A 62 -11.03 -4.85 -3.56
N TYR A 63 -9.80 -4.84 -4.06
CA TYR A 63 -8.61 -5.28 -3.38
C TYR A 63 -7.90 -4.06 -2.76
N ILE A 64 -7.10 -4.31 -1.73
CA ILE A 64 -6.33 -3.25 -1.07
C ILE A 64 -4.89 -3.68 -0.80
N SER A 65 -3.96 -2.76 -1.08
CA SER A 65 -2.53 -2.94 -0.80
C SER A 65 -2.05 -1.87 0.18
N GLY A 66 -1.58 -2.30 1.35
CA GLY A 66 -1.31 -1.43 2.49
C GLY A 66 0.12 -0.91 2.52
N GLY A 67 0.30 0.32 2.98
CA GLY A 67 1.60 0.93 3.18
C GLY A 67 2.05 0.87 4.64
N LEU A 68 3.36 0.96 4.85
CA LEU A 68 3.96 1.05 6.19
C LEU A 68 3.69 2.41 6.85
N ASP A 69 3.69 2.39 8.18
CA ASP A 69 3.65 3.54 9.07
C ASP A 69 4.98 3.63 9.84
N TYR A 70 5.63 4.79 9.76
CA TYR A 70 6.93 5.06 10.38
C TYR A 70 6.83 5.98 11.61
N SER A 71 5.62 6.28 12.09
CA SER A 71 5.40 7.24 13.18
C SER A 71 5.91 6.76 14.54
N ASP A 72 5.99 5.45 14.75
CA ASP A 72 6.53 4.83 15.98
C ASP A 72 7.94 4.26 15.76
N ILE A 73 8.89 5.06 15.26
CA ILE A 73 10.31 4.63 15.15
C ILE A 73 11.28 5.49 15.97
N ASP A 74 10.88 6.69 16.37
CA ASP A 74 11.77 7.64 17.04
C ASP A 74 12.25 7.11 18.40
N GLY A 75 13.55 7.25 18.66
CA GLY A 75 14.20 6.76 19.87
C GLY A 75 14.31 5.23 20.00
N LYS A 76 13.91 4.44 19.00
CA LYS A 76 13.97 2.98 19.03
C LYS A 76 15.26 2.43 18.44
N THR A 77 15.66 1.26 18.92
CA THR A 77 16.78 0.50 18.35
C THR A 77 16.39 -0.17 17.04
N ASP A 78 17.36 -0.49 16.17
CA ASP A 78 17.12 -1.19 14.91
C ASP A 78 16.30 -2.48 15.09
N ARG A 79 16.53 -3.22 16.18
CA ARG A 79 15.78 -4.45 16.51
C ARG A 79 14.32 -4.18 16.83
N GLU A 80 14.03 -3.09 17.54
CA GLU A 80 12.65 -2.68 17.85
C GLU A 80 11.94 -2.20 16.59
N ILE A 81 12.63 -1.45 15.73
CA ILE A 81 12.11 -1.00 14.44
C ILE A 81 11.82 -2.19 13.53
N GLU A 82 12.74 -3.14 13.44
CA GLU A 82 12.54 -4.38 12.66
C GLU A 82 11.27 -5.11 13.10
N LYS A 83 11.08 -5.25 14.42
CA LYS A 83 9.88 -5.86 14.98
C LYS A 83 8.62 -5.08 14.60
N ILE A 84 8.66 -3.75 14.69
CA ILE A 84 7.51 -2.88 14.38
C ILE A 84 7.10 -3.01 12.91
N LEU A 85 8.06 -2.94 11.99
CA LEU A 85 7.77 -3.07 10.56
C LEU A 85 7.32 -4.49 10.20
N GLY A 86 7.91 -5.51 10.83
CA GLY A 86 7.47 -6.90 10.69
C GLY A 86 6.03 -7.13 11.17
N ASP A 87 5.69 -6.64 12.37
CA ASP A 87 4.35 -6.78 12.97
C ASP A 87 3.28 -6.06 12.14
N GLN A 88 3.62 -4.95 11.48
CA GLN A 88 2.69 -4.25 10.59
C GLN A 88 2.21 -5.12 9.43
N VAL A 89 3.06 -5.97 8.83
CA VAL A 89 2.62 -6.89 7.75
C VAL A 89 1.57 -7.87 8.26
N ILE A 90 1.82 -8.46 9.43
CA ILE A 90 0.89 -9.38 10.09
C ILE A 90 -0.43 -8.65 10.34
N ARG A 91 -0.36 -7.44 10.90
CA ARG A 91 -1.53 -6.63 11.22
C ARG A 91 -2.33 -6.26 9.97
N LEU A 92 -1.66 -5.87 8.89
CA LEU A 92 -2.30 -5.55 7.61
C LEU A 92 -3.06 -6.78 7.08
N LYS A 93 -2.46 -7.97 7.13
CA LYS A 93 -3.13 -9.21 6.74
C LYS A 93 -4.38 -9.49 7.60
N GLU A 94 -4.25 -9.39 8.91
CA GLU A 94 -5.34 -9.63 9.87
C GLU A 94 -6.55 -8.71 9.66
N ILE A 95 -6.31 -7.44 9.32
CA ILE A 95 -7.38 -6.45 9.11
C ILE A 95 -7.92 -6.45 7.66
N GLY A 96 -7.49 -7.40 6.83
CA GLY A 96 -8.10 -7.67 5.53
C GLY A 96 -7.39 -7.08 4.32
N PHE A 97 -6.13 -6.66 4.45
CA PHE A 97 -5.33 -6.29 3.27
C PHE A 97 -4.97 -7.50 2.42
N ASP A 98 -5.02 -7.30 1.10
CA ASP A 98 -4.71 -8.33 0.11
C ASP A 98 -3.22 -8.32 -0.26
N GLY A 99 -2.57 -7.16 -0.16
CA GLY A 99 -1.16 -7.00 -0.51
C GLY A 99 -0.49 -5.83 0.21
N ILE A 100 0.75 -5.56 -0.20
CA ILE A 100 1.58 -4.48 0.34
C ILE A 100 1.94 -3.51 -0.78
N LYS A 101 1.90 -2.21 -0.50
CA LYS A 101 2.35 -1.15 -1.39
C LYS A 101 3.70 -0.62 -0.91
N ILE A 102 4.69 -0.67 -1.79
CA ILE A 102 6.02 -0.09 -1.56
C ILE A 102 6.16 1.17 -2.43
N LEU A 103 6.53 2.28 -1.80
CA LEU A 103 6.93 3.55 -2.43
C LEU A 103 8.36 3.96 -2.01
N GLU A 104 8.91 3.29 -1.00
CA GLU A 104 10.16 3.58 -0.31
C GLU A 104 11.38 3.69 -1.23
N THR A 105 11.35 3.07 -2.41
CA THR A 105 12.44 3.13 -3.39
C THR A 105 12.26 4.20 -4.46
N LYS A 106 11.09 4.84 -4.54
CA LYS A 106 10.87 5.89 -5.53
C LYS A 106 11.89 7.02 -5.29
N PRO A 107 12.66 7.48 -6.28
CA PRO A 107 13.84 8.33 -6.04
C PRO A 107 13.62 9.53 -5.11
N ASN A 108 12.56 10.32 -5.32
CA ASN A 108 12.25 11.47 -4.47
C ASN A 108 11.77 11.11 -3.05
N PHE A 109 11.23 9.91 -2.87
CA PHE A 109 10.77 9.38 -1.58
C PHE A 109 11.92 8.69 -0.84
N ALA A 110 12.74 7.90 -1.54
CA ALA A 110 13.93 7.22 -1.02
C ALA A 110 14.90 8.18 -0.35
N LYS A 111 15.11 9.38 -0.93
CA LYS A 111 15.92 10.47 -0.35
C LYS A 111 15.45 10.92 1.04
N ARG A 112 14.19 10.66 1.40
CA ARG A 112 13.55 11.09 2.65
C ARG A 112 13.27 9.94 3.61
N MET A 113 13.38 8.68 3.15
CA MET A 113 13.10 7.53 3.99
C MET A 113 14.12 7.42 5.12
N PRO A 114 13.71 6.98 6.33
CA PRO A 114 14.60 6.84 7.46
C PRO A 114 15.66 5.75 7.23
N PHE A 115 15.34 4.75 6.40
CA PHE A 115 16.20 3.62 6.09
C PHE A 115 16.12 3.26 4.61
N PRO A 116 17.22 2.85 3.97
CA PRO A 116 17.17 2.27 2.63
C PRO A 116 16.44 0.92 2.68
N ILE A 117 15.78 0.53 1.58
CA ILE A 117 14.89 -0.65 1.55
C ILE A 117 15.62 -1.98 1.80
N ASP A 118 16.95 -2.02 1.59
CA ASP A 118 17.83 -3.16 1.83
C ASP A 118 18.44 -3.15 3.25
N SER A 119 18.01 -2.22 4.12
CA SER A 119 18.40 -2.20 5.53
C SER A 119 17.89 -3.43 6.28
N PRO A 120 18.66 -4.00 7.23
CA PRO A 120 18.23 -5.13 8.05
C PRO A 120 16.90 -4.92 8.80
N VAL A 121 16.49 -3.66 9.05
CA VAL A 121 15.20 -3.35 9.69
C VAL A 121 13.99 -3.80 8.87
N TYR A 122 14.16 -4.11 7.58
CA TYR A 122 13.08 -4.66 6.73
C TYR A 122 13.11 -6.19 6.63
N ASN A 123 14.07 -6.89 7.27
CA ASN A 123 14.19 -8.34 7.14
C ASN A 123 12.91 -9.07 7.58
N SER A 124 12.42 -8.78 8.78
CA SER A 124 11.16 -9.35 9.28
C SER A 124 9.94 -8.91 8.44
N PHE A 125 9.95 -7.69 7.90
CA PHE A 125 8.91 -7.22 6.98
C PHE A 125 8.84 -8.09 5.71
N PHE A 126 9.95 -8.29 5.00
CA PHE A 126 9.98 -9.12 3.79
C PHE A 126 9.73 -10.61 4.09
N ALA A 127 10.29 -11.14 5.19
CA ALA A 127 10.07 -12.52 5.60
C ALA A 127 8.58 -12.80 5.92
N ASN A 128 7.88 -11.84 6.55
CA ASN A 128 6.45 -11.97 6.81
C ASN A 128 5.62 -11.87 5.54
N ILE A 129 5.99 -11.01 4.59
CA ILE A 129 5.32 -10.93 3.28
C ILE A 129 5.42 -12.28 2.55
N GLU A 130 6.62 -12.85 2.50
CA GLU A 130 6.87 -14.16 1.90
C GLU A 130 6.06 -15.25 2.62
N THR A 131 6.13 -15.32 3.95
CA THR A 131 5.42 -16.34 4.74
C THR A 131 3.90 -16.25 4.55
N LEU A 132 3.34 -15.05 4.51
CA LEU A 132 1.91 -14.80 4.36
C LEU A 132 1.44 -14.82 2.89
N GLN A 133 2.36 -15.01 1.94
CA GLN A 133 2.11 -15.01 0.51
C GLN A 133 1.34 -13.76 0.06
N MET A 134 1.73 -12.59 0.60
CA MET A 134 1.11 -11.32 0.23
C MET A 134 1.77 -10.75 -1.03
N PRO A 135 1.02 -10.43 -2.11
CA PRO A 135 1.56 -9.73 -3.26
C PRO A 135 2.08 -8.34 -2.90
N ILE A 136 3.18 -7.95 -3.57
CA ILE A 136 3.75 -6.61 -3.47
C ILE A 136 3.39 -5.81 -4.72
N PHE A 137 2.77 -4.64 -4.51
CA PHE A 137 2.71 -3.60 -5.52
C PHE A 137 3.88 -2.63 -5.30
N TRP A 138 4.93 -2.75 -6.12
CA TRP A 138 6.16 -1.96 -5.95
C TRP A 138 6.20 -0.78 -6.93
N HIS A 139 6.14 0.44 -6.40
CA HIS A 139 6.36 1.65 -7.19
C HIS A 139 7.85 1.93 -7.29
N VAL A 140 8.45 1.59 -8.44
CA VAL A 140 9.91 1.69 -8.62
C VAL A 140 10.35 3.12 -8.91
N ALA A 141 9.77 3.76 -9.93
CA ALA A 141 10.16 5.11 -10.35
C ALA A 141 9.02 5.84 -11.06
N ASP A 142 9.15 7.17 -11.11
CA ASP A 142 8.45 8.04 -12.06
C ASP A 142 9.41 8.37 -13.22
N PRO A 143 8.99 9.13 -14.26
CA PRO A 143 9.94 9.76 -15.17
C PRO A 143 11.03 10.56 -14.44
N GLU A 144 12.22 10.65 -15.03
CA GLU A 144 13.43 11.23 -14.42
C GLU A 144 13.20 12.66 -13.92
N GLU A 145 12.35 13.42 -14.61
CA GLU A 145 12.00 14.79 -14.27
C GLU A 145 11.30 14.94 -12.91
N PHE A 146 10.84 13.82 -12.31
CA PHE A 146 10.20 13.78 -10.99
C PHE A 146 11.07 13.11 -9.92
N TRP A 147 12.36 12.90 -10.18
CA TRP A 147 13.27 12.24 -9.23
C TRP A 147 13.81 13.16 -8.14
N ASP A 148 13.66 14.47 -8.32
CA ASP A 148 14.09 15.51 -7.37
C ASP A 148 12.96 16.00 -6.45
#